data_AF-A0A7R9QD37-F1
#
_entry.id   AF-A0A7R9QD37-F1
#
_cell.length_a   1.000
_cell.length_b   1.000
_cell.length_c   1.000
_cell.angle_alpha   90.00
_cell.angle_beta   90.00
_cell.angle_gamma   90.00
#
_symmetry.space_group_name_H-M   'P 1'
#
loop_
_entity.id
_entity.type
_entity.pdbx_description
1 polymer ?
#
loop_
_entity_poly.entity_id
_entity_poly.type
_entity_poly.pdbx_seq_one_letter_code
_entity_poly.pdbx_strand_id
1 'polypeptide(L)' 'DFVAKHYQRVKQTNPNLPLLVREGKGIEPKLWAQYGRESNASLSGLNGDQVLQQIQEMVKTK' A
#
# COMPACT_ATOMS: atom_id res chain seq x y z
N ASP A 1 -5.90 -0.66 -10.53
CA ASP A 1 -6.82 0.44 -10.13
C ASP A 1 -6.22 1.36 -9.08
N PHE A 2 -5.79 0.84 -7.92
CA PHE A 2 -5.20 1.66 -6.83
C PHE A 2 -4.15 2.67 -7.29
N VAL A 3 -3.17 2.22 -8.08
CA VAL A 3 -2.05 3.07 -8.54
C VAL A 3 -2.54 4.24 -9.40
N ALA A 4 -3.53 4.03 -10.26
CA ALA A 4 -4.04 5.07 -11.14
C ALA A 4 -4.88 6.12 -10.39
N LYS A 5 -5.68 5.70 -9.40
CA LYS A 5 -6.66 6.57 -8.73
C LYS A 5 -6.18 7.17 -7.40
N HIS A 6 -5.43 6.42 -6.61
CA HIS A 6 -5.16 6.78 -5.21
C HIS A 6 -3.68 7.07 -4.92
N TYR A 7 -2.74 6.47 -5.64
CA TYR A 7 -1.31 6.57 -5.34
C TYR A 7 -0.80 8.03 -5.31
N GLN A 8 -1.15 8.83 -6.33
CA GLN A 8 -0.72 10.22 -6.41
C GLN A 8 -1.20 11.04 -5.19
N ARG A 9 -2.47 10.86 -4.80
CA ARG A 9 -3.06 11.55 -3.65
C ARG A 9 -2.38 11.15 -2.35
N VAL A 10 -2.13 9.85 -2.14
CA VAL A 10 -1.44 9.35 -0.94
C VAL A 10 -0.04 9.93 -0.82
N LYS A 11 0.72 9.97 -1.93
CA LYS A 11 2.08 10.53 -1.98
C LYS A 11 2.10 12.04 -1.71
N GLN A 12 1.16 12.80 -2.27
CA GLN A 12 1.06 14.25 -2.04
C GLN A 12 0.66 14.57 -0.59
N THR A 13 -0.24 13.79 0.00
CA THR A 13 -0.69 14.01 1.38
C THR A 13 0.38 13.62 2.40
N ASN A 14 1.31 12.72 2.03
CA ASN A 14 2.35 12.20 2.91
C ASN A 14 3.74 12.30 2.25
N PRO A 15 4.29 13.52 2.06
CA PRO A 15 5.55 13.71 1.35
C PRO A 15 6.76 13.06 2.04
N ASN A 16 6.69 12.87 3.36
CA ASN A 16 7.74 12.23 4.15
C ASN A 16 7.60 10.70 4.23
N LEU A 17 6.52 10.12 3.67
CA LEU A 17 6.29 8.68 3.68
C LEU A 17 6.90 8.05 2.41
N PRO A 18 7.96 7.23 2.52
CA PRO A 18 8.50 6.52 1.37
C PRO A 18 7.53 5.42 0.91
N LEU A 19 6.70 5.73 -0.10
CA LEU A 19 5.77 4.79 -0.73
C LEU A 19 6.32 4.29 -2.07
N LEU A 20 6.65 3.00 -2.12
CA LEU A 20 7.22 2.32 -3.30
C LEU A 20 6.19 1.38 -3.92
N VAL A 21 5.98 1.49 -5.23
CA VAL A 21 5.18 0.54 -6.02
C VAL A 21 6.12 -0.21 -6.94
N ARG A 22 6.05 -1.55 -6.93
CA ARG A 22 6.84 -2.41 -7.80
C ARG A 22 5.90 -3.31 -8.59
N GLU A 23 6.05 -3.30 -9.90
CA GLU A 23 5.30 -4.18 -10.80
C GLU A 23 6.13 -5.43 -11.06
N GLY A 24 5.48 -6.60 -11.01
CA GLY A 24 6.10 -7.89 -11.30
C GLY A 24 5.10 -8.80 -11.98
N LYS A 25 5.59 -9.65 -12.90
CA LYS A 25 4.76 -10.63 -13.60
C LYS A 25 4.75 -11.95 -12.83
N GLY A 26 3.56 -12.53 -12.61
CA GLY A 26 3.41 -13.81 -11.92
C GLY A 26 3.61 -13.76 -10.40
N ILE A 27 3.61 -12.55 -9.81
CA ILE A 27 3.65 -12.37 -8.36
C ILE A 27 2.26 -12.06 -7.83
N GLU A 28 2.00 -12.48 -6.60
CA GLU A 28 0.80 -12.05 -5.88
C GLU A 28 0.96 -10.61 -5.38
N PRO A 29 -0.08 -9.77 -5.51
CA PRO A 29 -0.05 -8.42 -5.02
C PRO A 29 0.04 -8.45 -3.48
N LYS A 30 1.06 -7.78 -2.93
CA LYS A 30 1.36 -7.81 -1.50
C LYS A 30 1.79 -6.44 -1.01
N LEU A 31 1.26 -6.03 0.14
CA LEU A 31 1.62 -4.81 0.83
C LEU A 31 2.65 -5.09 1.91
N TRP A 32 3.67 -4.26 1.98
CA TRP A 32 4.72 -4.31 2.99
C TRP A 32 4.80 -2.95 3.66
N ALA A 33 4.86 -2.94 4.99
CA ALA A 33 5.01 -1.73 5.79
C ALA A 33 6.09 -1.98 6.86
N GLN A 34 6.97 -1.00 7.05
CA GLN A 34 8.03 -1.08 8.04
C GLN A 34 8.07 0.20 8.87
N TYR A 35 7.63 0.10 10.13
CA TYR A 35 7.69 1.17 11.12
C TYR A 35 8.42 0.65 12.36
N GLY A 36 9.72 0.44 12.24
CA GLY A 36 10.55 -0.23 13.27
C GLY A 36 10.44 -1.77 13.25
N ARG A 37 9.29 -2.33 12.85
CA ARG A 37 9.09 -3.76 12.58
C ARG A 37 8.43 -3.95 11.21
N GLU A 38 8.87 -4.98 10.47
CA GLU A 38 8.27 -5.33 9.19
C GLU A 38 6.91 -6.02 9.40
N SER A 39 5.92 -5.63 8.63
CA SER A 39 4.60 -6.25 8.55
C SER A 39 4.17 -6.35 7.09
N ASN A 40 3.41 -7.38 6.76
CA ASN A 40 2.94 -7.60 5.40
C ASN A 40 1.49 -8.10 5.38
N ALA A 41 0.78 -7.77 4.30
CA ALA A 41 -0.59 -8.19 4.06
C ALA A 41 -0.77 -8.57 2.58
N SER A 42 -1.52 -9.63 2.30
CA SER A 42 -1.90 -9.98 0.93
C SER A 42 -2.93 -9.00 0.41
N LEU A 43 -2.80 -8.59 -0.85
CA LEU A 43 -3.75 -7.74 -1.55
C LEU A 43 -4.52 -8.52 -2.64
N SER A 44 -4.36 -9.85 -2.69
CA SER A 44 -5.03 -10.71 -3.67
C SER A 44 -6.56 -10.59 -3.53
N GLY A 45 -7.23 -10.27 -4.63
CA GLY A 45 -8.70 -10.14 -4.66
C GLY A 45 -9.27 -8.82 -4.13
N LEU A 46 -8.43 -7.87 -3.69
CA LEU A 46 -8.88 -6.56 -3.23
C LEU A 46 -9.05 -5.56 -4.38
N ASN A 47 -10.06 -4.70 -4.27
CA ASN A 47 -10.24 -3.56 -5.17
C ASN A 47 -9.41 -2.33 -4.73
N GLY A 48 -9.40 -1.26 -5.53
CA GLY A 48 -8.58 -0.07 -5.25
C GLY A 48 -8.87 0.60 -3.90
N ASP A 49 -10.15 0.72 -3.53
CA ASP A 49 -10.57 1.31 -2.25
C ASP A 49 -10.22 0.41 -1.05
N GLN A 50 -10.36 -0.90 -1.19
CA GLN A 50 -9.98 -1.87 -0.16
C GLN A 50 -8.46 -1.87 0.09
N VAL A 51 -7.65 -1.76 -0.98
CA VAL A 51 -6.19 -1.59 -0.84
C VAL A 51 -5.87 -0.31 -0.06
N LEU A 52 -6.58 0.78 -0.32
CA LEU A 52 -6.40 2.03 0.43
C LEU A 52 -6.75 1.87 1.92
N GLN A 53 -7.86 1.18 2.24
CA GLN A 53 -8.22 0.87 3.62
C GLN A 53 -7.15 0.04 4.31
N GLN A 54 -6.65 -1.03 3.64
CA GLN A 54 -5.59 -1.88 4.19
C GLN A 54 -4.32 -1.09 4.50
N ILE A 55 -3.94 -0.15 3.61
CA ILE A 55 -2.79 0.75 3.85
C ILE A 55 -3.04 1.61 5.08
N GLN A 56 -4.23 2.19 5.24
CA GLN A 56 -4.57 3.00 6.41
C GLN A 56 -4.51 2.18 7.71
N GLU A 57 -4.96 0.93 7.69
CA GLU A 57 -4.86 0.04 8.85
C GLU A 57 -3.40 -0.25 9.21
N MET A 58 -2.55 -0.59 8.23
CA MET A 58 -1.13 -0.86 8.48
C MET A 58 -0.34 0.38 8.96
N VAL A 59 -0.77 1.59 8.58
CA VAL A 59 -0.20 2.84 9.10
C VAL A 59 -0.64 3.12 10.54
N LYS A 60 -1.85 2.69 10.93
CA LYS A 60 -2.40 2.88 12.29
C LYS A 60 -1.82 1.92 13.31
N THR A 61 -1.29 0.76 12.91
CA THR A 61 -0.64 -0.24 13.78
C THR A 61 0.74 0.23 14.28
N LYS A 62 0.78 1.47 14.77
CA LYS A 62 1.93 2.13 15.38
C LYS A 62 2.04 1.77 16.86
#